data_AF-B8I0S6-F1
#
_entry.id   AF-B8I0S6-F1
#
_cell.length_a   1.000
_cell.length_b   1.000
_cell.length_c   1.000
_cell.angle_alpha   90.00
_cell.angle_beta   90.00
_cell.angle_gamma   90.00
#
_symmetry.space_group_name_H-M   'P 1'
#
loop_
_entity.id
_entity.type
_entity.pdbx_description
1 polymer ?
#
loop_
_entity_poly.entity_id
_entity_poly.type
_entity_poly.pdbx_seq_one_letter_code
_entity_poly.pdbx_strand_id
1 'polypeptide(L)'
;MPSVKFKYPDEKSVYPKLISAVNALCIAMGKSCTCTSGYRSLEKQKIINAQKLAERKDNYQKPNGAVYNKQGQCIAAEYGKSNHCYCIAMDISDGWFKALTNKEIEKFGLVKPMSYEPWHVQLIEHTGLTLAQKIALKESVLGIKRS
;
A
#
# COMPACT_ATOMS: atom_id res chain seq x y z
N MET A 1 4.65 9.07 21.54
CA MET A 1 4.62 9.92 20.33
C MET A 1 3.74 9.26 19.28
N PRO A 2 2.77 9.96 18.66
CA PRO A 2 1.95 9.40 17.58
C PRO A 2 2.80 8.86 16.43
N SER A 3 2.45 7.69 15.91
CA SER A 3 3.21 7.00 14.86
C SER A 3 2.37 5.92 14.17
N VAL A 4 2.86 5.41 13.05
CA VAL A 4 2.31 4.22 12.41
C VAL A 4 2.70 2.94 13.16
N LYS A 5 1.74 2.04 13.33
CA LYS A 5 1.90 0.71 13.92
C LYS A 5 1.58 -0.34 12.87
N PHE A 6 2.51 -1.24 12.60
CA PHE A 6 2.27 -2.36 11.68
C PHE A 6 1.50 -3.46 12.40
N LYS A 7 0.38 -3.90 11.81
CA LYS A 7 -0.38 -5.05 12.32
C LYS A 7 0.42 -6.36 12.17
N TYR A 8 1.17 -6.48 11.08
CA TYR A 8 1.95 -7.66 10.73
C TYR A 8 3.45 -7.29 10.66
N PRO A 9 4.30 -7.80 11.57
CA PRO A 9 5.72 -7.43 11.64
C PRO A 9 6.52 -7.73 10.37
N ASP A 10 6.15 -8.75 9.60
CA ASP A 10 6.75 -9.16 8.33
C ASP A 10 6.42 -8.19 7.17
N GLU A 11 5.40 -7.36 7.32
CA GLU A 11 4.99 -6.37 6.33
C GLU A 11 5.64 -4.98 6.56
N LYS A 12 6.53 -4.84 7.56
CA LYS A 12 7.19 -3.57 7.91
C LYS A 12 8.25 -3.09 6.91
N SER A 13 8.62 -3.94 5.95
CA SER A 13 9.65 -3.65 4.94
C SER A 13 9.14 -2.67 3.88
N VAL A 14 8.83 -1.45 4.32
CA VAL A 14 8.32 -0.35 3.50
C VAL A 14 9.43 0.68 3.32
N TYR A 15 9.45 1.36 2.16
CA TYR A 15 10.40 2.41 1.86
C TYR A 15 10.48 3.44 3.00
N PRO A 16 11.66 3.67 3.60
CA PRO A 16 11.75 4.45 4.84
C PRO A 16 11.14 5.85 4.76
N LYS A 17 11.27 6.52 3.62
CA LYS A 17 10.69 7.86 3.41
C LYS A 17 9.15 7.84 3.49
N LEU A 18 8.51 6.76 3.04
CA LEU A 18 7.06 6.59 3.17
C LEU A 18 6.65 6.42 4.64
N ILE A 19 7.37 5.61 5.41
CA ILE A 19 7.14 5.45 6.86
C ILE A 19 7.29 6.81 7.57
N SER A 20 8.35 7.55 7.26
CA SER A 20 8.59 8.88 7.84
C SER A 20 7.50 9.88 7.49
N ALA A 21 7.01 9.89 6.24
CA ALA A 21 5.91 10.75 5.83
C ALA A 21 4.60 10.43 6.56
N VAL A 22 4.26 9.14 6.72
CA VAL A 22 3.08 8.71 7.50
C VAL A 22 3.24 9.06 8.98
N ASN A 23 4.44 8.91 9.55
CA ASN A 23 4.70 9.34 10.94
C ASN A 23 4.55 10.85 11.12
N ALA A 24 5.03 11.67 10.18
CA ALA A 24 4.84 13.12 10.19
C ALA A 24 3.35 13.50 10.17
N LEU A 25 2.55 12.81 9.33
CA LEU A 25 1.10 12.96 9.33
C LEU A 25 0.48 12.57 10.68
N CYS A 26 0.87 11.42 11.25
CA CYS A 26 0.40 11.00 12.57
C CYS A 26 0.67 12.04 13.68
N ILE A 27 1.87 12.61 13.68
CA ILE A 27 2.26 13.66 14.62
C ILE A 27 1.39 14.91 14.42
N ALA A 28 1.24 15.38 13.18
CA ALA A 28 0.44 16.56 12.86
C ALA A 28 -1.05 16.40 13.22
N MET A 29 -1.57 15.18 13.11
CA MET A 29 -2.96 14.86 13.46
C MET A 29 -3.15 14.51 14.94
N GLY A 30 -2.07 14.44 15.72
CA GLY A 30 -2.11 13.98 17.11
C GLY A 30 -2.61 12.55 17.29
N LYS A 31 -2.54 11.71 16.24
CA LYS A 31 -3.16 10.37 16.18
C LYS A 31 -2.20 9.34 15.63
N SER A 32 -2.12 8.18 16.28
CA SER A 32 -1.44 7.01 15.69
C SER A 32 -2.36 6.34 14.66
N CYS A 33 -1.78 5.58 13.73
CA CYS A 33 -2.54 4.73 12.80
C CYS A 33 -2.02 3.30 12.78
N THR A 34 -2.85 2.40 12.26
CA THR A 34 -2.60 0.97 12.07
C THR A 34 -2.43 0.68 10.58
N CYS A 35 -1.19 0.38 10.18
CA CYS A 35 -0.88 -0.17 8.87
C CYS A 35 -1.27 -1.66 8.86
N THR A 36 -2.38 -1.96 8.17
CA THR A 36 -2.87 -3.32 7.99
C THR A 36 -2.26 -4.03 6.80
N SER A 37 -1.62 -3.27 5.88
CA SER A 37 -0.75 -3.90 4.91
C SER A 37 0.39 -3.02 4.43
N GLY A 38 1.62 -3.52 4.54
CA GLY A 38 2.83 -2.85 4.07
C GLY A 38 3.44 -3.60 2.89
N TYR A 39 4.62 -4.16 3.05
CA TYR A 39 5.21 -5.05 2.04
C TYR A 39 4.41 -6.33 1.85
N ARG A 40 4.28 -6.79 0.61
CA ARG A 40 3.70 -8.09 0.25
C ARG A 40 4.66 -8.90 -0.60
N SER A 41 4.95 -10.13 -0.19
CA SER A 41 5.56 -11.12 -1.07
C SER A 41 4.59 -11.51 -2.20
N LEU A 42 5.12 -12.15 -3.25
CA LEU A 42 4.30 -12.69 -4.33
C LEU A 42 3.24 -13.67 -3.81
N GLU A 43 3.64 -14.56 -2.90
CA GLU A 43 2.75 -15.56 -2.31
C GLU A 43 1.65 -14.90 -1.45
N LYS A 44 2.00 -13.88 -0.67
CA LYS A 44 0.99 -13.11 0.09
C LYS A 44 0.01 -12.40 -0.85
N GLN A 45 0.50 -11.84 -1.95
CA GLN A 45 -0.36 -11.21 -2.95
C GLN A 45 -1.34 -12.24 -3.55
N LYS A 46 -0.89 -13.46 -3.90
CA LYS A 46 -1.78 -14.53 -4.38
C LYS A 46 -2.88 -14.87 -3.36
N ILE A 47 -2.54 -14.97 -2.07
CA ILE A 47 -3.52 -15.21 -1.00
C ILE A 47 -4.55 -14.08 -0.94
N ILE A 48 -4.11 -12.81 -1.01
CA ILE A 48 -5.02 -11.66 -0.99
C ILE A 48 -5.93 -11.66 -2.22
N ASN A 49 -5.41 -11.99 -3.40
CA ASN A 49 -6.21 -12.11 -4.61
C ASN A 49 -7.28 -13.19 -4.45
N ALA A 50 -6.94 -14.37 -3.92
CA ALA A 50 -7.92 -15.42 -3.64
C ALA A 50 -9.00 -14.97 -2.63
N GLN A 51 -8.60 -14.27 -1.56
CA GLN A 51 -9.53 -13.71 -0.58
C GLN A 51 -10.46 -12.67 -1.21
N LYS A 52 -9.94 -11.78 -2.06
CA LYS A 52 -10.73 -10.78 -2.78
C LYS A 52 -11.68 -11.40 -3.78
N LEU A 53 -11.27 -12.47 -4.47
CA LEU A 53 -12.16 -13.20 -5.37
C LEU A 53 -13.32 -13.84 -4.60
N ALA A 54 -13.05 -14.43 -3.43
CA ALA A 54 -14.05 -15.08 -2.59
C ALA A 54 -14.95 -14.10 -1.81
N GLU A 55 -14.54 -12.84 -1.64
CA GLU A 55 -15.27 -11.83 -0.86
C GLU A 55 -16.68 -11.58 -1.39
N ARG A 56 -16.87 -11.64 -2.72
CA ARG A 56 -18.19 -11.48 -3.35
C ARG A 56 -18.30 -12.31 -4.62
N LYS A 57 -19.49 -12.86 -4.87
CA LYS A 57 -19.79 -13.70 -6.05
C LYS A 57 -19.66 -12.95 -7.39
N ASP A 58 -19.80 -11.62 -7.37
CA ASP A 58 -19.71 -10.76 -8.54
C ASP A 58 -18.27 -10.29 -8.83
N ASN A 59 -17.29 -10.70 -8.03
CA ASN A 59 -15.88 -10.49 -8.32
C ASN A 59 -15.39 -11.52 -9.35
N TYR A 60 -14.48 -11.10 -10.21
CA TYR A 60 -13.90 -11.96 -11.24
C TYR A 60 -12.39 -11.77 -11.32
N GLN A 61 -11.69 -12.81 -11.75
CA GLN A 61 -10.24 -12.84 -11.87
C GLN A 61 -9.83 -12.92 -13.35
N LYS A 62 -8.86 -12.10 -13.75
CA LYS A 62 -8.22 -12.18 -15.08
C LYS A 62 -7.11 -13.24 -15.07
N PRO A 63 -6.68 -13.77 -16.24
CA PRO A 63 -5.62 -14.78 -16.33
C PRO A 63 -4.29 -14.41 -15.66
N ASN A 64 -3.97 -13.11 -15.57
CA ASN A 64 -2.78 -12.58 -14.88
C ASN A 64 -2.94 -12.50 -13.35
N GLY A 65 -4.04 -13.01 -12.81
CA GLY A 65 -4.33 -13.08 -11.38
C GLY A 65 -5.05 -11.85 -10.82
N ALA A 66 -5.14 -10.72 -11.53
CA ALA A 66 -5.82 -9.53 -11.02
C ALA A 66 -7.31 -9.77 -10.79
N VAL A 67 -7.84 -9.23 -9.70
CA VAL A 67 -9.24 -9.38 -9.30
C VAL A 67 -9.95 -8.04 -9.43
N TYR A 68 -11.12 -8.09 -10.05
CA TYR A 68 -11.98 -6.94 -10.32
C TYR A 68 -13.36 -7.15 -9.70
N ASN A 69 -14.01 -6.07 -9.29
CA ASN A 69 -15.41 -6.09 -8.91
C ASN A 69 -16.33 -5.86 -10.12
N LYS A 70 -17.64 -5.98 -9.92
CA LYS A 70 -18.64 -5.75 -10.98
C LYS A 70 -18.62 -4.33 -11.58
N GLN A 71 -18.08 -3.35 -10.87
CA GLN A 71 -17.90 -1.98 -11.36
C GLN A 71 -16.64 -1.82 -12.23
N GLY A 72 -15.90 -2.89 -12.48
CA GLY A 72 -14.66 -2.86 -13.25
C GLY A 72 -13.47 -2.27 -12.49
N GLN A 73 -13.58 -2.09 -11.17
CA GLN A 73 -12.48 -1.61 -10.34
C GLN A 73 -11.53 -2.77 -10.00
N CYS A 74 -10.24 -2.55 -10.17
CA CYS A 74 -9.22 -3.52 -9.76
C CYS A 74 -9.05 -3.46 -8.23
N ILE A 75 -9.53 -4.50 -7.54
CA ILE A 75 -9.52 -4.62 -6.07
C ILE A 75 -8.40 -5.53 -5.55
N ALA A 76 -7.70 -6.21 -6.45
CA ALA A 76 -6.41 -6.84 -6.18
C ALA A 76 -5.57 -6.84 -7.46
N ALA A 77 -4.37 -6.28 -7.40
CA ALA A 77 -3.49 -6.14 -8.56
C ALA A 77 -3.03 -7.50 -9.12
N GLU A 78 -2.51 -7.47 -10.34
CA GLU A 78 -1.84 -8.62 -10.97
C GLU A 78 -0.73 -9.15 -10.07
N TYR A 79 -0.46 -10.46 -10.18
CA TYR A 79 0.57 -11.10 -9.37
C TYR A 79 1.92 -10.40 -9.54
N GLY A 80 2.49 -9.96 -8.41
CA GLY A 80 3.79 -9.29 -8.36
C GLY A 80 3.82 -7.84 -8.85
N LYS A 81 2.70 -7.27 -9.34
CA LYS A 81 2.65 -5.89 -9.85
C LYS A 81 2.05 -4.86 -8.88
N SER A 82 1.61 -5.31 -7.70
CA SER A 82 1.13 -4.43 -6.63
C SER A 82 2.25 -3.51 -6.13
N ASN A 83 1.94 -2.24 -5.84
CA ASN A 83 2.90 -1.31 -5.23
C ASN A 83 3.39 -1.80 -3.84
N HIS A 84 2.60 -2.61 -3.15
CA HIS A 84 3.03 -3.31 -1.94
C HIS A 84 4.17 -4.32 -2.18
N CYS A 85 4.23 -4.94 -3.37
CA CYS A 85 5.31 -5.87 -3.74
C CYS A 85 6.66 -5.16 -3.99
N TYR A 86 6.62 -3.83 -4.13
CA TYR A 86 7.80 -2.99 -4.34
C TYR A 86 8.13 -2.11 -3.13
N CYS A 87 7.53 -2.36 -1.97
CA CYS A 87 7.78 -1.62 -0.73
C CYS A 87 7.35 -0.13 -0.76
N ILE A 88 6.53 0.29 -1.73
CA ILE A 88 6.20 1.71 -1.97
C ILE A 88 4.74 2.09 -1.64
N ALA A 89 4.01 1.21 -0.96
CA ALA A 89 2.63 1.47 -0.55
C ALA A 89 2.33 0.95 0.85
N MET A 90 1.33 1.56 1.49
CA MET A 90 0.79 1.19 2.79
C MET A 90 -0.74 1.26 2.75
N ASP A 91 -1.39 0.31 3.41
CA ASP A 91 -2.84 0.31 3.64
C ASP A 91 -3.10 0.61 5.12
N ILE A 92 -3.74 1.74 5.38
CA ILE A 92 -4.07 2.22 6.72
C ILE A 92 -5.56 2.05 7.00
N SER A 93 -5.89 1.29 8.05
CA SER A 93 -7.28 0.86 8.31
C SER A 93 -8.14 1.88 9.06
N ASP A 94 -7.52 2.85 9.73
CA ASP A 94 -8.19 3.78 10.63
C ASP A 94 -9.16 4.72 9.91
N GLY A 95 -10.34 4.92 10.48
CA GLY A 95 -11.38 5.76 9.90
C GLY A 95 -10.94 7.22 9.71
N TRP A 96 -10.19 7.78 10.67
CA TRP A 96 -9.67 9.15 10.57
C TRP A 96 -8.72 9.32 9.40
N PHE A 97 -7.89 8.30 9.11
CA PHE A 97 -6.97 8.35 7.99
C PHE A 97 -7.73 8.25 6.67
N LYS A 98 -8.70 7.31 6.60
CA LYS A 98 -9.55 7.12 5.41
C LYS A 98 -10.32 8.38 5.03
N ALA A 99 -10.74 9.18 6.01
CA ALA A 99 -11.44 10.44 5.79
C ALA A 99 -10.58 11.56 5.18
N LEU A 100 -9.25 11.48 5.26
CA LEU A 100 -8.36 12.50 4.70
C LEU A 100 -8.38 12.53 3.17
N THR A 101 -8.41 13.73 2.61
CA THR A 101 -8.30 13.99 1.17
C THR A 101 -6.84 14.10 0.72
N ASN A 102 -6.59 14.00 -0.59
CA ASN A 102 -5.25 14.24 -1.14
C ASN A 102 -4.72 15.64 -0.81
N LYS A 103 -5.58 16.66 -0.85
CA LYS A 103 -5.21 18.05 -0.50
C LYS A 103 -4.69 18.18 0.93
N GLU A 104 -5.18 17.37 1.87
CA GLU A 104 -4.75 17.43 3.27
C GLU A 104 -3.41 16.72 3.51
N ILE A 105 -3.12 15.68 2.72
CA ILE A 105 -1.93 14.84 2.91
C ILE A 105 -0.76 15.19 1.98
N GLU A 106 -1.01 15.95 0.91
CA GLU A 106 0.01 16.29 -0.10
C GLU A 106 1.22 17.02 0.50
N LYS A 107 0.98 17.86 1.51
CA LYS A 107 2.04 18.58 2.23
C LYS A 107 3.03 17.68 2.96
N PHE A 108 2.67 16.41 3.18
CA PHE A 108 3.56 15.38 3.73
C PHE A 108 4.23 14.53 2.64
N GLY A 109 4.03 14.87 1.37
CA GLY A 109 4.51 14.09 0.22
C GLY A 109 3.70 12.83 -0.05
N LEU A 110 2.48 12.71 0.51
CA LEU A 110 1.63 11.53 0.41
C LEU A 110 0.52 11.72 -0.63
N VAL A 111 0.06 10.62 -1.21
CA VAL A 111 -1.10 10.57 -2.10
C VAL A 111 -1.88 9.26 -1.94
N LYS A 112 -3.20 9.35 -2.06
CA LYS A 112 -4.13 8.25 -2.28
C LYS A 112 -4.42 8.16 -3.78
N PRO A 113 -3.79 7.22 -4.50
CA PRO A 113 -3.84 7.17 -5.97
C PRO A 113 -5.18 6.67 -6.51
N MET A 114 -5.98 5.99 -5.69
CA MET A 114 -7.25 5.38 -6.09
C MET A 114 -8.38 5.93 -5.23
N SER A 115 -9.40 6.52 -5.86
CA SER A 115 -10.55 7.09 -5.16
C SER A 115 -11.40 6.05 -4.43
N TYR A 116 -11.36 4.80 -4.88
CA TYR A 116 -12.10 3.67 -4.30
C TYR A 116 -11.30 2.88 -3.24
N GLU A 117 -10.05 3.26 -2.96
CA GLU A 117 -9.22 2.68 -1.89
C GLU A 117 -8.72 3.77 -0.93
N PRO A 118 -9.61 4.38 -0.12
CA PRO A 118 -9.25 5.49 0.77
C PRO A 118 -8.23 5.14 1.87
N TRP A 119 -7.95 3.85 2.06
CA TRP A 119 -6.91 3.32 2.95
C TRP A 119 -5.52 3.27 2.32
N HIS A 120 -5.42 3.22 0.99
CA HIS A 120 -4.17 3.02 0.27
C HIS A 120 -3.40 4.33 0.11
N VAL A 121 -2.13 4.34 0.52
CA VAL A 121 -1.27 5.51 0.46
C VAL A 121 0.13 5.16 -0.06
N GLN A 122 0.70 6.09 -0.82
CA GLN A 122 2.08 6.05 -1.30
C GLN A 122 2.68 7.47 -1.30
N LEU A 123 3.96 7.59 -1.63
CA LEU A 123 4.58 8.90 -1.89
C LEU A 123 4.11 9.45 -3.24
N ILE A 124 3.93 10.77 -3.33
CA ILE A 124 3.59 11.48 -4.58
C ILE A 124 4.62 11.17 -5.66
N GLU A 125 5.91 11.23 -5.31
CA GLU A 125 7.03 10.97 -6.23
C GLU A 125 7.08 9.53 -6.76
N HIS A 126 6.35 8.59 -6.14
CA HIS A 126 6.23 7.22 -6.62
C HIS A 126 5.11 7.04 -7.67
N THR A 127 4.36 8.10 -7.97
CA THR A 127 3.35 8.11 -9.02
C THR A 127 4.04 8.08 -10.38
N GLY A 128 3.65 7.16 -11.26
CA GLY A 128 4.21 7.07 -12.61
C GLY A 128 5.59 6.41 -12.72
N LEU A 129 6.12 5.81 -11.64
CA LEU A 129 7.39 5.07 -11.71
C LEU A 129 7.32 3.92 -12.71
N THR A 130 8.40 3.78 -13.49
CA THR A 130 8.66 2.62 -14.34
C THR A 130 8.90 1.37 -13.51
N LEU A 131 8.75 0.19 -14.13
CA LEU A 131 9.03 -1.08 -13.46
C LEU A 131 10.47 -1.16 -12.94
N ALA A 132 11.46 -0.69 -13.73
CA ALA A 132 12.86 -0.68 -13.32
C ALA A 132 13.08 0.16 -12.05
N GLN A 133 12.46 1.34 -11.97
CA GLN A 133 12.55 2.19 -10.77
C GLN A 133 11.89 1.52 -9.55
N LYS A 134 10.74 0.86 -9.73
CA LYS A 134 10.08 0.12 -8.65
C LYS A 134 10.93 -1.05 -8.14
N ILE A 135 11.60 -1.76 -9.05
CA ILE A 135 12.54 -2.84 -8.70
C ILE A 135 13.72 -2.28 -7.91
N ALA A 136 14.35 -1.20 -8.37
CA ALA A 136 15.46 -0.56 -7.67
C ALA A 136 15.05 -0.12 -6.24
N LEU A 137 13.86 0.44 -6.07
CA LEU A 137 13.34 0.80 -4.73
C LEU A 137 13.14 -0.45 -3.87
N LYS A 138 12.54 -1.50 -4.40
CA LYS A 138 12.39 -2.78 -3.69
C LYS A 138 13.75 -3.34 -3.24
N GLU A 139 14.74 -3.33 -4.12
CA GLU A 139 16.10 -3.79 -3.81
C GLU A 139 16.77 -2.91 -2.76
N SER A 140 16.57 -1.60 -2.78
CA SER A 140 17.11 -0.72 -1.73
C SER A 140 16.52 -1.01 -0.34
N VAL A 141 15.31 -1.57 -0.28
CA VAL A 141 14.63 -1.91 0.98
C VAL A 141 14.92 -3.35 1.42
N LEU A 142 14.86 -4.32 0.51
CA LEU A 142 14.97 -5.75 0.81
C LEU A 142 16.35 -6.34 0.55
N GLY A 143 17.13 -5.72 -0.32
CA GLY A 143 18.50 -6.12 -0.69
C GLY A 143 19.52 -5.81 0.41
N ILE A 144 19.17 -4.98 1.40
CA ILE A 144 19.92 -4.85 2.65
C ILE A 144 19.58 -6.05 3.56
N LYS A 145 19.84 -7.27 3.08
CA LYS A 145 20.18 -8.36 4.00
C LYS A 145 21.64 -8.17 4.34
N ARG A 146 21.87 -7.53 5.49
CA ARG A 146 23.19 -7.51 6.14
C ARG A 146 23.66 -8.97 6.27
N SER A 147 24.80 -9.23 5.65
CA SER A 147 25.73 -10.29 6.05
C SER A 147 25.91 -10.32 7.56
#